data_AF-I6ZRC5-F1
#
_entry.id   AF-I6ZRC5-F1
#
_cell.length_a   1.000
_cell.length_b   1.000
_cell.length_c   1.000
_cell.angle_alpha   90.00
_cell.angle_beta   90.00
_cell.angle_gamma   90.00
#
_symmetry.space_group_name_H-M   'P 1'
#
loop_
_entity.id
_entity.type
_entity.pdbx_description
1 polymer ?
#
loop_
_entity_poly.entity_id
_entity_poly.type
_entity_poly.pdbx_seq_one_letter_code
_entity_poly.pdbx_strand_id
1 'polypeptide(L)'
;MKKTLSITLMISFMVILFSSLTVAQDRNVRFGKIFGKEEANQLFGNVVFSVKVKKDIIKAALSRVDKYVLFAIKGKRPLMFNSRRKPLLDDNVTLDPGEKGFVFSKEVVEEFLNSTNDSVIEIEIRGAEFGGGRRTSGSFSSNAILTLSNSVSTLELSTDCPPYCVDP
;
A
#
# COMPACT_ATOMS: atom_id res chain seq x y z
N MET A 1 53.10 -15.39 -28.84
CA MET A 1 52.14 -14.42 -29.44
C MET A 1 50.76 -15.02 -29.72
N LYS A 2 50.61 -16.18 -30.38
CA LYS A 2 49.27 -16.79 -30.60
C LYS A 2 48.53 -17.16 -29.31
N LYS A 3 49.25 -17.67 -28.29
CA LYS A 3 48.65 -18.05 -26.99
C LYS A 3 48.19 -16.84 -26.16
N THR A 4 48.92 -15.72 -26.22
CA THR A 4 48.57 -14.49 -25.48
C THR A 4 47.38 -13.76 -26.09
N LEU A 5 47.23 -13.80 -27.43
CA LEU A 5 46.08 -13.25 -28.15
C LEU A 5 44.79 -14.05 -27.89
N SER A 6 44.89 -15.37 -27.79
CA SER A 6 43.75 -16.26 -27.48
C SER A 6 43.19 -16.01 -26.07
N ILE A 7 44.08 -15.82 -25.09
CA ILE A 7 43.69 -15.54 -23.70
C ILE A 7 42.99 -14.18 -23.59
N THR A 8 43.47 -13.15 -24.30
CA THR A 8 42.81 -11.82 -24.30
C THR A 8 41.43 -11.87 -24.94
N LEU A 9 41.24 -12.67 -26.00
CA LEU A 9 39.95 -12.85 -26.65
C LEU A 9 38.94 -13.59 -25.74
N MET A 10 39.38 -14.61 -25.01
CA MET A 10 38.56 -15.34 -24.03
C MET A 10 38.12 -14.46 -22.85
N ILE A 11 39.01 -13.63 -22.31
CA ILE A 11 38.69 -12.72 -21.20
C ILE A 11 37.68 -11.65 -21.67
N SER A 12 37.87 -11.10 -22.87
CA SER A 12 36.92 -10.14 -23.45
C SER A 12 35.53 -10.73 -23.63
N PHE A 13 35.44 -11.99 -24.09
CA PHE A 13 34.18 -12.70 -24.25
C PHE A 13 33.46 -12.94 -22.91
N MET A 14 34.20 -13.27 -21.84
CA MET A 14 33.62 -13.39 -20.50
C MET A 14 33.07 -12.05 -19.98
N VAL A 15 33.79 -10.93 -20.17
CA VAL A 15 33.33 -9.60 -19.72
C VAL A 15 32.03 -9.17 -20.42
N ILE A 16 31.86 -9.54 -21.70
CA ILE A 16 30.62 -9.29 -22.46
C ILE A 16 29.46 -10.17 -21.95
N LEU A 17 29.73 -11.41 -21.55
CA LEU A 17 28.71 -12.29 -20.95
C LEU A 17 28.22 -11.76 -19.59
N PHE A 18 29.11 -11.27 -18.73
CA PHE A 18 28.74 -10.77 -17.40
C PHE A 18 28.03 -9.41 -17.41
N SER A 19 28.21 -8.59 -18.45
CA SER A 19 27.56 -7.27 -18.56
C SER A 19 26.08 -7.35 -18.95
N SER A 20 25.60 -8.50 -19.41
CA SER A 20 24.18 -8.74 -19.73
C SER A 20 23.30 -9.10 -18.52
N LEU A 21 23.89 -9.24 -17.32
CA LEU A 21 23.17 -9.54 -16.08
C LEU A 21 22.72 -8.30 -15.30
N THR A 22 22.63 -7.14 -15.95
CA THR A 22 21.92 -6.00 -15.35
C THR A 22 20.42 -6.31 -15.36
N VAL A 23 19.99 -7.05 -14.33
CA VAL A 23 18.57 -7.14 -13.96
C VAL A 23 18.11 -5.72 -13.72
N ALA A 24 17.31 -5.18 -14.63
CA ALA A 24 16.47 -4.05 -14.35
C ALA A 24 15.62 -4.45 -13.13
N GLN A 25 16.01 -3.99 -11.93
CA GLN A 25 15.14 -4.05 -10.76
C GLN A 25 13.97 -3.13 -11.07
N ASP A 26 12.94 -3.70 -11.68
CA ASP A 26 11.72 -2.99 -11.98
C ASP A 26 11.15 -2.48 -10.66
N ARG A 27 11.16 -1.17 -10.46
CA ARG A 27 10.71 -0.50 -9.22
C ARG A 27 9.17 -0.48 -9.12
N ASN A 28 8.50 -1.48 -9.70
CA ASN A 28 7.05 -1.62 -9.70
C ASN A 28 6.66 -2.72 -8.71
N VAL A 29 6.98 -2.52 -7.44
CA VAL A 29 6.52 -3.43 -6.38
C VAL A 29 5.02 -3.25 -6.23
N ARG A 30 4.26 -4.30 -6.51
CA ARG A 30 2.80 -4.27 -6.40
C ARG A 30 2.38 -4.58 -4.96
N PHE A 31 1.80 -3.58 -4.29
CA PHE A 31 1.24 -3.71 -2.93
C PHE A 31 -0.28 -3.83 -2.99
N GLY A 32 -0.81 -4.85 -2.33
CA GLY A 32 -2.24 -5.13 -2.27
C GLY A 32 -2.65 -6.43 -2.97
N LYS A 33 -3.63 -7.10 -2.37
CA LYS A 33 -4.34 -8.27 -2.90
C LYS A 33 -5.79 -8.23 -2.45
N ILE A 34 -6.69 -8.62 -3.35
CA ILE A 34 -8.12 -8.73 -3.09
C ILE A 34 -8.44 -10.15 -2.62
N PHE A 35 -9.18 -10.25 -1.53
CA PHE A 35 -9.63 -11.48 -0.88
C PHE A 35 -11.15 -11.50 -0.80
N GLY A 36 -11.75 -12.70 -0.73
CA GLY A 36 -13.15 -12.82 -0.31
C GLY A 36 -13.34 -12.35 1.13
N LYS A 37 -14.53 -11.88 1.52
CA LYS A 37 -14.76 -11.39 2.90
C LYS A 37 -14.52 -12.47 3.96
N GLU A 38 -15.00 -13.69 3.71
CA GLU A 38 -14.84 -14.82 4.62
C GLU A 38 -13.36 -15.21 4.75
N GLU A 39 -12.64 -15.25 3.63
CA GLU A 39 -11.20 -15.50 3.59
C GLU A 39 -10.43 -14.42 4.37
N ALA A 40 -10.75 -13.14 4.16
CA ALA A 40 -10.13 -12.04 4.87
C ALA A 40 -10.38 -12.09 6.38
N ASN A 41 -11.58 -12.47 6.82
CA ASN A 41 -11.88 -12.66 8.24
C ASN A 41 -11.01 -13.78 8.85
N GLN A 42 -10.78 -14.86 8.11
CA GLN A 42 -9.93 -15.97 8.56
C GLN A 42 -8.45 -15.57 8.63
N LEU A 43 -7.96 -14.81 7.65
CA LEU A 43 -6.55 -14.43 7.56
C LEU A 43 -6.16 -13.27 8.48
N PHE A 44 -7.04 -12.27 8.60
CA PHE A 44 -6.72 -10.98 9.23
C PHE A 44 -7.56 -10.70 10.48
N GLY A 45 -8.47 -11.62 10.82
CA GLY A 45 -9.38 -11.47 11.95
C GLY A 45 -10.59 -10.59 11.65
N ASN A 46 -11.44 -10.46 12.67
CA ASN A 46 -12.68 -9.70 12.59
C ASN A 46 -12.43 -8.18 12.58
N VAL A 47 -13.37 -7.45 11.99
CA VAL A 47 -13.39 -5.98 11.98
C VAL A 47 -13.67 -5.46 13.38
N VAL A 48 -12.82 -4.56 13.87
CA VAL A 48 -12.99 -3.88 15.17
C VAL A 48 -13.39 -2.41 15.03
N PHE A 49 -13.13 -1.83 13.86
CA PHE A 49 -13.51 -0.45 13.55
C PHE A 49 -13.69 -0.30 12.04
N SER A 50 -14.64 0.53 11.60
CA SER A 50 -14.91 0.79 10.17
C SER A 50 -15.33 2.23 9.96
N VAL A 51 -14.86 2.83 8.87
CA VAL A 51 -15.30 4.15 8.40
C VAL A 51 -15.75 4.05 6.95
N LYS A 52 -16.94 4.56 6.68
CA LYS A 52 -17.53 4.57 5.34
C LYS A 52 -17.04 5.76 4.52
N VAL A 53 -16.57 5.49 3.30
CA VAL A 53 -16.13 6.50 2.34
C VAL A 53 -16.84 6.27 1.01
N LYS A 54 -17.34 7.33 0.38
CA LYS A 54 -17.95 7.22 -0.95
C LYS A 54 -16.89 6.80 -1.97
N LYS A 55 -17.22 5.82 -2.83
CA LYS A 55 -16.33 5.32 -3.88
C LYS A 55 -15.81 6.45 -4.78
N ASP A 56 -16.67 7.39 -5.14
CA ASP A 56 -16.30 8.51 -6.02
C ASP A 56 -15.28 9.46 -5.38
N ILE A 57 -15.29 9.61 -4.05
CA ILE A 57 -14.28 10.39 -3.34
C ILE A 57 -12.92 9.70 -3.45
N ILE A 58 -12.88 8.37 -3.28
CA ILE A 58 -11.64 7.59 -3.42
C ILE A 58 -11.13 7.69 -4.87
N LYS A 59 -12.01 7.52 -5.87
CA LYS A 59 -11.64 7.68 -7.29
C LYS A 59 -11.09 9.07 -7.61
N ALA A 60 -11.71 10.13 -7.08
CA ALA A 60 -11.23 11.50 -7.25
C ALA A 60 -9.89 11.77 -6.52
N ALA A 61 -9.60 11.06 -5.44
CA ALA A 61 -8.27 11.10 -4.81
C ALA A 61 -7.22 10.37 -5.65
N LEU A 62 -7.53 9.19 -6.18
CA LEU A 62 -6.62 8.37 -6.99
C LEU A 62 -6.22 9.03 -8.32
N SER A 63 -7.06 9.91 -8.88
CA SER A 63 -6.69 10.68 -10.09
C SER A 63 -5.50 11.64 -9.86
N ARG A 64 -5.20 11.97 -8.60
CA ARG A 64 -4.05 12.80 -8.18
C ARG A 64 -2.87 11.98 -7.65
N VAL A 65 -2.95 10.65 -7.75
CA VAL A 65 -1.90 9.71 -7.36
C VAL A 65 -1.19 9.19 -8.60
N ASP A 66 0.13 9.07 -8.53
CA ASP A 66 0.94 8.43 -9.56
C ASP A 66 0.90 6.90 -9.39
N LYS A 67 1.74 6.34 -8.51
CA LYS A 67 1.86 4.89 -8.33
C LYS A 67 1.27 4.33 -7.04
N TYR A 68 1.43 5.04 -5.94
CA TYR A 68 1.11 4.52 -4.61
C TYR A 68 0.24 5.50 -3.82
N VAL A 69 -0.71 4.94 -3.08
CA VAL A 69 -1.61 5.67 -2.20
C VAL A 69 -1.46 5.14 -0.78
N LEU A 70 -1.36 6.05 0.18
CA LEU A 70 -1.38 5.75 1.61
C LEU A 70 -2.79 5.93 2.14
N PHE A 71 -3.26 4.96 2.93
CA PHE A 71 -4.45 5.09 3.76
C PHE A 71 -4.07 5.15 5.23
N ALA A 72 -4.83 5.91 6.01
CA ALA A 72 -4.72 5.93 7.46
C ALA A 72 -6.08 6.27 8.09
N ILE A 73 -6.21 6.06 9.40
CA ILE A 73 -7.36 6.51 10.18
C ILE A 73 -6.83 7.35 11.35
N LYS A 74 -7.29 8.60 11.47
CA LYS A 74 -6.98 9.50 12.59
C LYS A 74 -8.26 10.08 13.14
N GLY A 75 -8.52 9.92 14.44
CA GLY A 75 -9.70 10.50 15.10
C GLY A 75 -11.04 10.10 14.45
N LYS A 76 -11.19 8.83 14.05
CA LYS A 76 -12.35 8.28 13.32
C LYS A 76 -12.55 8.83 11.91
N ARG A 77 -11.57 9.56 11.36
CA ARG A 77 -11.60 10.06 9.99
C ARG A 77 -10.69 9.22 9.11
N PRO A 78 -11.13 8.87 7.90
CA PRO A 78 -10.27 8.24 6.92
C PRO A 78 -9.37 9.30 6.30
N LEU A 79 -8.10 8.97 6.13
CA LEU A 79 -7.12 9.83 5.50
C LEU A 79 -6.54 9.11 4.28
N MET A 80 -6.28 9.87 3.22
CA MET A 80 -5.55 9.39 2.06
C MET A 80 -4.44 10.35 1.72
N PHE A 81 -3.29 9.80 1.35
CA PHE A 81 -2.11 10.55 0.96
C PHE A 81 -1.49 9.95 -0.30
N ASN A 82 -0.73 10.76 -1.05
CA ASN A 82 0.17 10.23 -2.07
C ASN A 82 1.48 9.71 -1.44
N SER A 83 2.40 9.20 -2.27
CA SER A 83 3.73 8.72 -1.85
C SER A 83 4.52 9.75 -1.02
N ARG A 84 4.38 11.04 -1.32
CA ARG A 84 5.02 12.14 -0.59
C ARG A 84 4.30 12.56 0.69
N ARG A 85 3.36 11.74 1.19
CA ARG A 85 2.53 12.02 2.36
C ARG A 85 1.75 13.35 2.26
N LYS A 86 1.46 13.82 1.04
CA LYS A 86 0.59 14.99 0.81
C LYS A 86 -0.87 14.54 0.89
N PRO A 87 -1.73 15.22 1.66
CA PRO A 87 -3.13 14.83 1.81
C PRO A 87 -3.89 14.89 0.48
N LEU A 88 -4.86 13.98 0.34
CA LEU A 88 -5.75 13.89 -0.82
C LEU A 88 -7.21 14.16 -0.47
N LEU A 89 -7.62 14.03 0.80
CA LEU A 89 -9.03 14.25 1.19
C LEU A 89 -9.28 15.63 1.82
N ASP A 90 -8.41 16.05 2.73
CA ASP A 90 -8.49 17.33 3.43
C ASP A 90 -7.07 17.91 3.55
N ASP A 91 -6.85 19.07 2.91
CA ASP A 91 -5.53 19.71 2.84
C ASP A 91 -5.00 20.16 4.22
N ASN A 92 -5.86 20.21 5.25
CA ASN A 92 -5.49 20.63 6.60
C ASN A 92 -5.05 19.47 7.51
N VAL A 93 -5.05 18.23 7.01
CA VAL A 93 -4.70 17.06 7.80
C VAL A 93 -3.38 16.46 7.34
N THR A 94 -2.45 16.30 8.28
CA THR A 94 -1.15 15.67 8.06
C THR A 94 -0.98 14.46 8.97
N LEU A 95 -0.13 13.53 8.53
CA LEU A 95 0.41 12.49 9.41
C LEU A 95 1.67 13.01 10.08
N ASP A 96 1.76 12.84 11.39
CA ASP A 96 2.99 13.10 12.12
C ASP A 96 4.10 12.13 11.64
N PRO A 97 5.39 12.49 11.72
CA PRO A 97 6.47 11.67 11.16
C PRO A 97 6.45 10.20 11.60
N GLY A 98 6.05 9.92 12.83
CA GLY A 98 5.95 8.57 13.40
C GLY A 98 4.59 7.89 13.24
N GLU A 99 3.56 8.58 12.73
CA GLU A 99 2.27 7.94 12.46
C GLU A 99 2.38 7.05 11.23
N LYS A 100 1.85 5.83 11.32
CA LYS A 100 1.86 4.86 10.21
C LYS A 100 0.72 5.12 9.24
N GLY A 101 1.01 4.98 7.95
CA GLY A 101 0.02 4.77 6.89
C GLY A 101 0.28 3.47 6.15
N PHE A 102 -0.78 2.97 5.51
CA PHE A 102 -0.81 1.68 4.83
C PHE A 102 -0.82 1.92 3.33
N VAL A 103 0.23 1.46 2.66
CA VAL A 103 0.47 1.73 1.24
C VAL A 103 -0.13 0.63 0.37
N PHE A 104 -0.87 1.05 -0.65
CA PHE A 104 -1.33 0.20 -1.74
C PHE A 104 -0.87 0.74 -3.08
N SER A 105 -0.68 -0.14 -4.06
CA SER A 105 -0.52 0.24 -5.46
C SER A 105 -1.83 0.80 -5.98
N LYS A 106 -1.78 1.95 -6.65
CA LYS A 106 -2.94 2.63 -7.24
C LYS A 106 -3.77 1.69 -8.09
N GLU A 107 -3.11 0.94 -8.98
CA GLU A 107 -3.75 -0.03 -9.87
C GLU A 107 -4.55 -1.10 -9.13
N VAL A 108 -4.08 -1.57 -7.96
CA VAL A 108 -4.79 -2.57 -7.15
C VAL A 108 -6.02 -1.96 -6.50
N VAL A 109 -5.92 -0.71 -6.02
CA VAL A 109 -7.07 0.00 -5.48
C VAL A 109 -8.10 0.25 -6.59
N GLU A 110 -7.68 0.64 -7.79
CA GLU A 110 -8.58 0.83 -8.93
C GLU A 110 -9.28 -0.47 -9.33
N GLU A 111 -8.53 -1.58 -9.40
CA GLU A 111 -9.07 -2.92 -9.64
C GLU A 111 -10.14 -3.28 -8.59
N PHE A 112 -9.83 -3.09 -7.31
CA PHE A 112 -10.75 -3.32 -6.20
C PHE A 112 -12.03 -2.47 -6.30
N LEU A 113 -11.90 -1.16 -6.57
CA LEU A 113 -13.06 -0.26 -6.71
C LEU A 113 -13.93 -0.60 -7.94
N ASN A 114 -13.33 -1.16 -8.98
CA ASN A 114 -14.03 -1.56 -10.20
C ASN A 114 -14.65 -2.97 -10.10
N SER A 115 -14.20 -3.79 -9.14
CA SER A 115 -14.78 -5.12 -8.87
C SER A 115 -16.17 -5.11 -8.23
N THR A 116 -16.66 -3.94 -7.81
CA THR A 116 -17.94 -3.78 -7.11
C THR A 116 -18.78 -2.63 -7.68
N ASN A 117 -20.11 -2.78 -7.60
CA ASN A 117 -21.07 -1.72 -7.88
C ASN A 117 -21.39 -0.85 -6.65
N ASP A 118 -20.82 -1.15 -5.49
CA ASP A 118 -21.05 -0.39 -4.28
C ASP A 118 -20.67 1.08 -4.43
N SER A 119 -21.53 1.96 -3.91
CA SER A 119 -21.28 3.40 -3.84
C SER A 119 -20.40 3.79 -2.65
N VAL A 120 -20.21 2.87 -1.70
CA VAL A 120 -19.47 3.08 -0.45
C VAL A 120 -18.46 1.96 -0.27
N ILE A 121 -17.26 2.35 0.15
CA ILE A 121 -16.17 1.46 0.56
C ILE A 121 -15.94 1.69 2.05
N GLU A 122 -15.70 0.61 2.77
CA GLU A 122 -15.37 0.62 4.18
C GLU A 122 -13.84 0.59 4.33
N ILE A 123 -13.29 1.53 5.09
CA ILE A 123 -11.90 1.49 5.54
C ILE A 123 -11.93 0.94 6.96
N GLU A 124 -11.43 -0.27 7.11
CA GLU A 124 -11.61 -1.10 8.29
C GLU A 124 -10.29 -1.33 9.01
N ILE A 125 -10.36 -1.46 10.33
CA ILE A 125 -9.28 -2.01 11.14
C ILE A 125 -9.67 -3.39 11.62
N ARG A 126 -8.73 -4.34 11.49
CA ARG A 126 -8.86 -5.75 11.87
C ARG A 126 -7.72 -6.16 12.80
N GLY A 127 -7.93 -7.23 13.55
CA GLY A 127 -6.88 -7.90 14.33
C GLY A 127 -6.29 -7.11 15.51
N ALA A 128 -6.86 -5.95 15.86
CA ALA A 128 -6.38 -5.10 16.95
C ALA A 128 -7.30 -5.15 18.17
N GLU A 129 -6.73 -5.15 19.38
CA GLU A 129 -7.44 -4.66 20.56
C GLU A 129 -7.53 -3.13 20.47
N PHE A 130 -8.74 -2.58 20.39
CA PHE A 130 -8.95 -1.14 20.38
C PHE A 130 -8.69 -0.55 21.78
N GLY A 131 -7.47 -0.07 22.01
CA GLY A 131 -7.07 0.64 23.23
C GLY A 131 -7.67 2.04 23.32
N GLY A 132 -9.00 2.14 23.47
CA GLY A 132 -9.73 3.39 23.57
C GLY A 132 -9.69 4.02 24.97
N GLY A 133 -8.56 4.63 25.35
CA GLY A 133 -8.50 5.54 26.50
C GLY A 133 -9.08 6.91 26.14
N ARG A 134 -10.01 7.43 26.96
CA ARG A 134 -10.81 8.67 26.77
C ARG A 134 -10.02 9.98 26.59
N ARG A 135 -8.68 9.93 26.48
CA ARG A 135 -7.76 11.09 26.38
C ARG A 135 -6.61 10.91 25.38
N THR A 136 -6.45 9.74 24.75
CA THR A 136 -5.43 9.53 23.72
C THR A 136 -6.12 9.49 22.37
N SER A 137 -5.68 10.36 21.46
CA SER A 137 -5.94 10.23 20.03
C SER A 137 -5.77 8.76 19.66
N GLY A 138 -6.84 8.09 19.22
CA GLY A 138 -6.89 6.63 19.10
C GLY A 138 -5.70 6.10 18.34
N SER A 139 -4.78 5.46 19.07
CA SER A 139 -3.63 4.77 18.51
C SER A 139 -4.00 3.31 18.46
N PHE A 140 -4.07 2.76 17.25
CA PHE A 140 -4.25 1.32 17.09
C PHE A 140 -2.97 0.60 17.55
N SER A 141 -3.13 -0.60 18.11
CA SER A 141 -2.00 -1.46 18.49
C SER A 141 -1.08 -1.71 17.29
N SER A 142 0.19 -2.01 17.54
CA SER A 142 1.22 -2.28 16.52
C SER A 142 0.84 -3.38 15.51
N ASN A 143 -0.16 -4.20 15.84
CA ASN A 143 -0.64 -5.34 15.04
C ASN A 143 -1.95 -5.04 14.28
N ALA A 144 -2.41 -3.79 14.28
CA ALA A 144 -3.63 -3.42 13.59
C ALA A 144 -3.44 -3.46 12.08
N ILE A 145 -4.39 -4.10 11.41
CA ILE A 145 -4.39 -4.30 9.96
C ILE A 145 -5.44 -3.37 9.35
N LEU A 146 -5.05 -2.50 8.41
CA LEU A 146 -5.98 -1.63 7.70
C LEU A 146 -6.36 -2.22 6.35
N THR A 147 -7.64 -2.56 6.23
CA THR A 147 -8.23 -3.11 5.01
C THR A 147 -9.18 -2.12 4.35
N LEU A 148 -9.39 -2.29 3.04
CA LEU A 148 -10.52 -1.67 2.33
C LEU A 148 -11.52 -2.77 1.98
N SER A 149 -12.79 -2.61 2.33
CA SER A 149 -13.82 -3.62 2.09
C SER A 149 -15.03 -3.05 1.37
N ASN A 150 -15.65 -3.89 0.56
CA ASN A 150 -16.94 -3.65 -0.08
C ASN A 150 -17.92 -4.77 0.36
N SER A 151 -19.05 -4.93 -0.32
CA SER A 151 -20.04 -5.95 0.03
C SER A 151 -19.55 -7.38 -0.18
N VAL A 152 -18.60 -7.62 -1.08
CA VAL A 152 -18.17 -8.97 -1.53
C VAL A 152 -16.70 -9.28 -1.26
N SER A 153 -15.82 -8.28 -1.19
CA SER A 153 -14.37 -8.49 -1.10
C SER A 153 -13.68 -7.49 -0.16
N THR A 154 -12.45 -7.85 0.19
CA THR A 154 -11.55 -7.08 1.06
C THR A 154 -10.18 -6.98 0.41
N LEU A 155 -9.64 -5.77 0.30
CA LEU A 155 -8.29 -5.46 -0.12
C LEU A 155 -7.37 -5.35 1.12
N GLU A 156 -6.29 -6.13 1.11
CA GLU A 156 -5.23 -6.15 2.14
C GLU A 156 -3.87 -6.43 1.48
N LEU A 157 -2.83 -6.77 2.26
CA LEU A 157 -1.42 -6.88 1.90
C LEU A 157 -0.82 -5.53 1.50
N SER A 158 -1.18 -4.51 2.29
CA SER A 158 -0.48 -3.23 2.29
C SER A 158 0.94 -3.35 2.84
N THR A 159 1.72 -2.28 2.68
CA THR A 159 3.00 -2.12 3.40
C THR A 159 2.96 -0.88 4.29
N ASP A 160 3.65 -0.92 5.42
CA ASP A 160 3.71 0.17 6.40
C ASP A 160 4.66 1.30 5.95
N CYS A 161 4.21 2.55 6.03
CA CYS A 161 5.04 3.75 5.86
C CYS A 161 4.80 4.73 7.02
N PRO A 162 5.81 5.02 7.88
CA PRO A 162 7.15 4.41 7.95
C PRO A 162 7.14 2.95 8.48
N PRO A 163 8.21 2.14 8.26
CA PRO A 163 9.54 2.53 7.78
C PRO A 163 9.73 2.46 6.25
N TYR A 164 8.86 1.77 5.51
CA TYR A 164 9.03 1.56 4.08
C TYR A 164 8.07 2.45 3.28
N CYS A 165 8.51 3.68 3.01
CA CYS A 165 7.77 4.59 2.14
C CYS A 165 8.29 4.44 0.70
N VAL A 166 7.39 4.13 -0.23
CA VAL A 166 7.71 4.09 -1.66
C VAL A 166 7.74 5.52 -2.20
N ASP A 167 8.93 5.92 -2.64
CA ASP A 167 9.29 7.19 -3.30
C ASP A 167 9.19 8.47 -2.44
N PRO A 168 10.32 9.17 -2.14
CA PRO A 168 10.32 10.52 -1.56
C PRO A 168 9.90 11.64 -2.54
#